data_AF-A0A846TSG0-F1
#
_entry.id   AF-A0A846TSG0-F1
#
_cell.length_a   1.000
_cell.length_b   1.000
_cell.length_c   1.000
_cell.angle_alpha   90.00
_cell.angle_beta   90.00
_cell.angle_gamma   90.00
#
_symmetry.space_group_name_H-M   'P 1'
#
loop_
_entity.id
_entity.type
_entity.pdbx_description
1 polymer ?
#
loop_
_entity_poly.entity_id
_entity_poly.type
_entity_poly.pdbx_seq_one_letter_code
_entity_poly.pdbx_strand_id
1 'polypeptide(L)'
;MNSDSNSIFIIVSLFLLAVVGLMLVIQLIIWATITFGLKKSKVSKSANKSYQILLKKEQYDGSIKKVKLTSKFNNYDKKTNCLKLKVNDFEEKTIWNCYQNLISVLMVRWKKANHKTHLTLIASTLIFYLSVVMTLVCTLIYYINLEHGTLDTINTTLLSIFSFITLMTIVLSWLVWTMTYEKVRKELIELTDTLEIPNLTKAIKKISAYKTLFPSSELLL
;
A
#
# COMPACT_ATOMS: atom_id res chain seq x y z
N MET A 1 12.57 40.76 14.00
CA MET A 1 11.28 40.07 14.26
C MET A 1 11.18 38.66 13.66
N ASN A 2 12.27 37.99 13.23
CA ASN A 2 12.20 36.70 12.50
C ASN A 2 12.80 35.48 13.26
N SER A 3 13.25 35.64 14.50
CA SER A 3 13.84 34.53 15.28
C SER A 3 12.77 33.53 15.73
N ASP A 4 11.70 34.04 16.36
CA ASP A 4 10.72 33.19 17.05
C ASP A 4 9.82 32.40 16.08
N SER A 5 9.48 32.96 14.92
CA SER A 5 8.68 32.26 13.90
C SER A 5 9.44 31.08 13.29
N ASN A 6 10.75 31.23 13.10
CA ASN A 6 11.62 30.20 12.55
C ASN A 6 11.80 29.04 13.55
N SER A 7 11.97 29.36 14.84
CA SER A 7 12.06 28.35 15.91
C SER A 7 10.78 27.54 16.06
N ILE A 8 9.60 28.17 15.97
CA ILE A 8 8.31 27.48 16.03
C ILE A 8 8.15 26.52 14.85
N PHE A 9 8.51 26.95 13.64
CA PHE A 9 8.42 26.11 12.44
C PHE A 9 9.28 24.84 12.56
N ILE A 10 10.48 24.94 13.15
CA ILE A 10 11.37 23.79 13.38
C ILE A 10 10.73 22.81 14.37
N ILE A 11 10.26 23.31 15.50
CA ILE A 11 9.65 22.46 16.54
C ILE A 11 8.43 21.74 15.97
N VAL A 12 7.59 22.44 15.20
CA VAL A 12 6.43 21.84 14.53
C VAL A 12 6.86 20.81 13.49
N SER A 13 7.88 21.10 12.67
CA SER A 13 8.35 20.17 11.64
C SER A 13 8.98 18.91 12.24
N LEU A 14 9.83 19.05 13.27
CA LEU A 14 10.42 17.93 14.00
C LEU A 14 9.36 17.10 14.74
N PHE A 15 8.39 17.77 15.36
CA PHE A 15 7.25 17.10 15.99
C PHE A 15 6.45 16.29 14.96
N LEU A 16 6.12 16.88 13.81
CA LEU A 16 5.40 16.19 12.73
C LEU A 16 6.20 15.01 12.20
N LEU A 17 7.51 15.15 12.01
CA LEU A 17 8.39 14.05 11.59
C LEU A 17 8.45 12.94 12.63
N ALA A 18 8.54 13.27 13.92
CA ALA A 18 8.52 12.29 15.01
C ALA A 18 7.18 11.54 15.07
N VAL A 19 6.05 12.25 14.89
CA VAL A 19 4.72 11.64 14.82
C VAL A 19 4.60 10.70 13.61
N VAL A 20 5.02 11.14 12.42
CA VAL A 20 5.01 10.31 11.21
C VAL A 20 5.90 9.07 11.39
N GLY A 21 7.10 9.24 11.94
CA GLY A 21 8.02 8.14 12.24
C GLY A 21 7.44 7.14 13.23
N LEU A 22 6.85 7.61 14.33
CA LEU A 22 6.17 6.76 15.31
C LEU A 22 4.99 6.01 14.69
N MET A 23 4.17 6.68 13.86
CA MET A 23 3.06 6.05 13.15
C MET A 23 3.56 4.95 12.21
N LEU A 24 4.67 5.15 11.50
CA LEU A 24 5.28 4.12 10.65
C LEU A 24 5.75 2.91 11.46
N VAL A 25 6.36 3.11 12.63
CA VAL A 25 6.80 2.01 13.51
C VAL A 25 5.60 1.22 14.07
N ILE A 26 4.60 1.92 14.61
CA ILE A 26 3.36 1.29 15.12
C ILE A 26 2.69 0.48 14.00
N GLN A 27 2.64 1.04 12.80
CA GLN A 27 2.15 0.35 11.63
C GLN A 27 2.95 -0.94 11.35
N LEU A 28 4.28 -0.90 11.34
CA LEU A 28 5.08 -2.11 11.09
C LEU A 28 4.75 -3.23 12.09
N ILE A 29 4.60 -2.88 13.36
CA ILE A 29 4.29 -3.85 14.44
C ILE A 29 2.90 -4.45 14.23
N ILE A 30 1.88 -3.62 13.96
CA ILE A 30 0.51 -4.10 13.72
C ILE A 30 0.48 -4.99 12.47
N TRP A 31 1.16 -4.61 11.39
CA TRP A 31 1.23 -5.40 10.17
C TRP A 31 1.93 -6.75 10.37
N ALA A 32 3.06 -6.76 11.07
CA ALA A 32 3.79 -7.98 11.40
C ALA A 32 2.89 -8.94 12.20
N THR A 33 2.16 -8.42 13.17
CA THR A 33 1.22 -9.21 13.98
C THR A 33 0.10 -9.81 13.14
N ILE A 34 -0.53 -9.00 12.28
CA ILE A 34 -1.59 -9.44 11.37
C ILE A 34 -1.06 -10.52 10.42
N THR A 35 0.04 -10.26 9.72
CA THR A 35 0.59 -11.19 8.72
C THR A 35 1.07 -12.49 9.34
N PHE A 36 1.72 -12.46 10.50
CA PHE A 36 2.17 -13.67 11.19
C PHE A 36 1.01 -14.54 11.65
N GLY A 37 -0.06 -13.95 12.20
CA GLY A 37 -1.29 -14.68 12.55
C GLY A 37 -1.93 -15.36 11.34
N LEU A 38 -2.05 -14.63 10.23
CA LEU A 38 -2.70 -15.12 9.01
C LEU A 38 -1.91 -16.20 8.26
N LYS A 39 -0.57 -16.15 8.32
CA LYS A 39 0.29 -17.21 7.77
C LYS A 39 0.16 -18.51 8.55
N LYS A 40 -0.19 -18.46 9.84
CA LYS A 40 -0.44 -19.67 10.66
C LYS A 40 -1.86 -20.22 10.51
N SER A 41 -2.85 -19.36 10.25
CA SER A 41 -4.25 -19.76 10.11
C SER A 41 -4.50 -20.50 8.79
N LYS A 42 -4.78 -21.81 8.89
CA LYS A 42 -5.17 -22.64 7.74
C LYS A 42 -6.66 -22.50 7.43
N VAL A 43 -7.00 -22.47 6.15
CA VAL A 43 -8.36 -22.52 5.60
C VAL A 43 -8.67 -23.96 5.16
N SER A 44 -9.94 -24.33 5.22
CA SER A 44 -10.46 -25.63 4.74
C SER A 44 -9.96 -26.00 3.34
N LYS A 45 -9.90 -27.32 3.05
CA LYS A 45 -9.52 -27.90 1.74
C LYS A 45 -10.32 -27.34 0.55
N SER A 46 -11.47 -26.68 0.78
CA SER A 46 -12.31 -26.07 -0.26
C SER A 46 -11.72 -24.81 -0.92
N ALA A 47 -10.73 -24.14 -0.31
CA ALA A 47 -10.24 -22.83 -0.77
C ALA A 47 -9.58 -22.82 -2.17
N ASN A 48 -8.97 -23.92 -2.62
CA ASN A 48 -8.43 -24.02 -3.99
C ASN A 48 -9.53 -24.10 -5.06
N LYS A 49 -10.67 -24.72 -4.72
CA LYS A 49 -11.83 -24.75 -5.63
C LYS A 49 -12.43 -23.34 -5.76
N SER A 50 -12.43 -22.57 -4.67
CA SER A 50 -12.90 -21.19 -4.61
C SER A 50 -12.21 -20.26 -5.62
N TYR A 51 -10.90 -20.42 -5.85
CA TYR A 51 -10.16 -19.59 -6.81
C TYR A 51 -10.53 -19.89 -8.28
N GLN A 52 -10.64 -21.17 -8.63
CA GLN A 52 -11.07 -21.56 -9.98
C GLN A 52 -12.53 -21.16 -10.25
N ILE A 53 -13.39 -21.21 -9.23
CA ILE A 53 -14.77 -20.73 -9.31
C ILE A 53 -14.81 -19.23 -9.62
N LEU A 54 -14.00 -18.43 -8.91
CA LEU A 54 -13.93 -16.99 -9.14
C LEU A 54 -13.40 -16.64 -10.53
N LEU A 55 -12.32 -17.27 -10.99
CA LEU A 55 -11.79 -17.04 -12.35
C LEU A 55 -12.82 -17.40 -13.42
N LYS A 56 -13.57 -18.50 -13.24
CA LYS A 56 -14.67 -18.86 -14.14
C LYS A 56 -15.79 -17.81 -14.13
N LYS A 57 -16.14 -17.27 -12.96
CA LYS A 57 -17.14 -16.19 -12.82
C LYS A 57 -16.70 -14.91 -13.55
N GLU A 58 -15.42 -14.59 -13.49
CA GLU A 58 -14.82 -13.49 -14.26
C GLU A 58 -14.61 -13.82 -15.74
N GLN A 59 -15.12 -14.95 -16.23
CA GLN A 59 -14.97 -15.43 -17.62
C GLN A 59 -13.49 -15.48 -18.06
N TYR A 60 -12.58 -15.83 -17.16
CA TYR A 60 -11.17 -15.96 -17.48
C TYR A 60 -10.91 -17.30 -18.17
N ASP A 61 -10.48 -17.23 -19.43
CA ASP A 61 -10.18 -18.36 -20.32
C ASP A 61 -8.67 -18.52 -20.60
N GLY A 62 -7.83 -17.75 -19.90
CA GLY A 62 -6.40 -17.69 -20.14
C GLY A 62 -5.57 -18.78 -19.44
N SER A 63 -4.28 -18.83 -19.79
CA SER A 63 -3.35 -19.80 -19.22
C SER A 63 -2.79 -19.35 -17.87
N ILE A 64 -2.71 -20.27 -16.90
CA ILE A 64 -2.11 -20.00 -15.59
C ILE A 64 -0.67 -20.53 -15.58
N LYS A 65 0.32 -19.64 -15.50
CA LYS A 65 1.75 -19.99 -15.39
C LYS A 65 2.20 -19.97 -13.94
N LYS A 66 2.92 -21.01 -13.53
CA LYS A 66 3.58 -21.08 -12.22
C LYS A 66 4.94 -20.39 -12.29
N VAL A 67 5.20 -19.44 -11.40
CA VAL A 67 6.48 -18.71 -11.34
C VAL A 67 7.05 -18.72 -9.92
N LYS A 68 8.36 -18.53 -9.77
CA LYS A 68 8.99 -18.44 -8.43
C LYS A 68 8.64 -17.12 -7.73
N LEU A 69 8.60 -16.03 -8.49
CA LEU A 69 8.30 -14.70 -7.99
C LEU A 69 7.29 -14.01 -8.92
N THR A 70 6.30 -13.36 -8.33
CA THR A 70 5.33 -12.53 -9.04
C THR A 70 5.01 -11.33 -8.17
N SER A 71 4.84 -10.16 -8.79
CA SER A 71 4.30 -8.98 -8.12
C SER A 71 2.78 -9.00 -8.26
N LYS A 72 2.08 -8.73 -7.16
CA LYS A 72 0.62 -8.93 -7.05
C LYS A 72 -0.20 -8.08 -8.02
N PHE A 73 0.32 -6.91 -8.39
CA PHE A 73 -0.33 -6.00 -9.35
C PHE A 73 0.18 -6.20 -10.78
N ASN A 74 1.14 -7.12 -10.99
CA ASN A 74 1.73 -7.44 -12.30
C ASN A 74 1.65 -8.94 -12.64
N ASN A 75 0.80 -9.68 -11.93
CA ASN A 75 0.57 -11.11 -12.13
C ASN A 75 -0.25 -11.43 -13.38
N TYR A 76 -1.06 -10.50 -13.91
CA TYR A 76 -1.83 -10.72 -15.13
C TYR A 76 -1.23 -9.97 -16.33
N ASP A 77 -0.98 -10.67 -17.43
CA ASP A 77 -0.58 -10.12 -18.72
C ASP A 77 -1.74 -10.20 -19.72
N LYS A 78 -2.23 -9.02 -20.13
CA LYS A 78 -3.34 -8.89 -21.07
C LYS A 78 -2.98 -9.31 -22.49
N LYS A 79 -1.71 -9.13 -22.92
CA LYS A 79 -1.29 -9.45 -24.30
C LYS A 79 -1.21 -10.96 -24.50
N THR A 80 -0.69 -11.67 -23.51
CA THR A 80 -0.54 -13.14 -23.54
C THR A 80 -1.72 -13.86 -22.88
N ASN A 81 -2.73 -13.12 -22.43
CA ASN A 81 -3.85 -13.58 -21.60
C ASN A 81 -3.40 -14.57 -20.51
N CYS A 82 -2.33 -14.24 -19.80
CA CYS A 82 -1.63 -15.17 -18.91
C CYS A 82 -1.59 -14.67 -17.48
N LEU A 83 -1.97 -15.52 -16.54
CA LEU A 83 -1.93 -15.25 -15.10
C LEU A 83 -0.75 -15.99 -14.46
N LYS A 84 0.19 -15.22 -13.91
CA LYS A 84 1.42 -15.69 -13.26
C LYS A 84 1.21 -15.76 -11.75
N LEU A 85 1.09 -16.98 -11.22
CA LEU A 85 0.91 -17.24 -9.79
C LEU A 85 2.16 -17.90 -9.19
N LYS A 86 2.44 -17.67 -7.91
CA LYS A 86 3.56 -18.37 -7.27
C LYS A 86 3.23 -19.85 -7.16
N VAL A 87 4.25 -20.71 -7.23
CA VAL A 87 4.08 -22.17 -7.07
C VAL A 87 3.34 -22.49 -5.75
N ASN A 88 3.72 -21.83 -4.66
CA ASN A 88 3.11 -22.01 -3.35
C ASN A 88 1.65 -21.54 -3.30
N ASP A 89 1.25 -20.61 -4.18
CA ASP A 89 -0.12 -20.08 -4.19
C ASP A 89 -1.16 -21.16 -4.57
N PHE A 90 -0.72 -22.27 -5.18
CA PHE A 90 -1.56 -23.43 -5.51
C PHE A 90 -1.62 -24.50 -4.42
N GLU A 91 -0.66 -24.52 -3.51
CA GLU A 91 -0.48 -25.61 -2.54
C GLU A 91 -0.79 -25.15 -1.11
N GLU A 92 -0.55 -23.88 -0.82
CA GLU A 92 -0.60 -23.30 0.51
C GLU A 92 -2.02 -22.84 0.89
N LYS A 93 -2.54 -23.37 1.99
CA LYS A 93 -3.94 -23.16 2.43
C LYS A 93 -4.07 -22.10 3.51
N THR A 94 -3.29 -21.02 3.43
CA THR A 94 -3.32 -19.96 4.44
C THR A 94 -4.28 -18.85 4.04
N ILE A 95 -4.87 -18.15 5.03
CA ILE A 95 -5.71 -16.98 4.75
C ILE A 95 -4.94 -15.94 3.94
N TRP A 96 -3.64 -15.81 4.23
CA TRP A 96 -2.75 -14.94 3.49
C TRP A 96 -2.69 -15.27 2.00
N ASN A 97 -2.57 -16.54 1.66
CA ASN A 97 -2.54 -16.97 0.26
C ASN A 97 -3.91 -16.78 -0.43
N CYS A 98 -5.01 -17.07 0.26
CA CYS A 98 -6.35 -16.78 -0.25
C CYS A 98 -6.53 -15.28 -0.56
N TYR A 99 -6.02 -14.40 0.31
CA TYR A 99 -5.98 -12.97 0.05
C TYR A 99 -5.17 -12.63 -1.22
N GLN A 100 -4.00 -13.25 -1.44
CA GLN A 100 -3.22 -13.03 -2.67
C GLN A 100 -3.94 -13.47 -3.93
N ASN A 101 -4.60 -14.63 -3.86
CA ASN A 101 -5.38 -15.16 -4.96
C ASN A 101 -6.56 -14.24 -5.28
N LEU A 102 -7.26 -13.71 -4.27
CA LEU A 102 -8.34 -12.72 -4.46
C LEU A 102 -7.85 -11.44 -5.14
N ILE A 103 -6.71 -10.89 -4.72
CA ILE A 103 -6.08 -9.74 -5.40
C ILE A 103 -5.76 -10.09 -6.86
N SER A 104 -5.31 -11.31 -7.13
CA SER A 104 -5.02 -11.77 -8.49
C SER A 104 -6.27 -11.83 -9.38
N VAL A 105 -7.40 -12.29 -8.83
CA VAL A 105 -8.71 -12.24 -9.53
C VAL A 105 -9.10 -10.79 -9.81
N LEU A 106 -8.97 -9.93 -8.81
CA LEU A 106 -9.29 -8.52 -8.92
C LEU A 106 -8.47 -7.81 -10.02
N MET A 107 -7.20 -8.17 -10.16
CA MET A 107 -6.34 -7.66 -11.24
C MET A 107 -6.81 -8.09 -12.64
N VAL A 108 -7.34 -9.32 -12.77
CA VAL A 108 -7.96 -9.77 -14.03
C VAL A 108 -9.20 -8.92 -14.32
N ARG A 109 -10.10 -8.76 -13.35
CA ARG A 109 -11.31 -7.92 -13.46
C ARG A 109 -10.97 -6.50 -13.91
N TRP A 110 -10.01 -5.86 -13.26
CA TRP A 110 -9.60 -4.48 -13.61
C TRP A 110 -8.97 -4.37 -14.99
N LYS A 111 -8.04 -5.26 -15.36
CA LYS A 111 -7.38 -5.17 -16.67
C LYS A 111 -8.33 -5.50 -17.82
N LYS A 112 -9.34 -6.35 -17.60
CA LYS A 112 -10.43 -6.57 -18.55
C LYS A 112 -11.24 -5.29 -18.75
N ALA A 113 -11.67 -4.67 -17.66
CA ALA A 113 -12.47 -3.44 -17.69
C ALA A 113 -11.62 -2.15 -17.89
N ASN A 114 -10.32 -2.27 -18.23
CA ASN A 114 -9.38 -1.15 -18.42
C ASN A 114 -9.28 -0.17 -17.21
N HIS A 115 -9.56 -0.64 -15.99
CA HIS A 115 -9.42 0.17 -14.78
C HIS A 115 -7.95 0.35 -14.40
N LYS A 116 -7.55 1.61 -14.20
CA LYS A 116 -6.18 2.01 -13.80
C LYS A 116 -5.97 2.06 -12.28
N THR A 117 -6.88 1.48 -11.48
CA THR A 117 -6.83 1.50 -10.01
C THR A 117 -5.47 1.06 -9.46
N HIS A 118 -4.88 0.00 -10.01
CA HIS A 118 -3.55 -0.48 -9.61
C HIS A 118 -2.42 0.53 -9.86
N LEU A 119 -2.47 1.28 -10.98
CA LEU A 119 -1.49 2.34 -11.28
C LEU A 119 -1.65 3.51 -10.33
N THR A 120 -2.90 3.90 -10.01
CA THR A 120 -3.18 4.96 -9.03
C THR A 120 -2.63 4.59 -7.66
N LEU A 121 -2.79 3.34 -7.21
CA LEU A 121 -2.20 2.86 -5.96
C LEU A 121 -0.68 2.99 -5.98
N ILE A 122 0.00 2.43 -6.99
CA ILE A 122 1.47 2.50 -7.11
C ILE A 122 1.97 3.95 -7.15
N ALA A 123 1.34 4.80 -7.97
CA ALA A 123 1.71 6.20 -8.10
C ALA A 123 1.50 6.96 -6.79
N SER A 124 0.37 6.77 -6.10
CA SER A 124 0.09 7.42 -4.82
C SER A 124 1.09 7.00 -3.73
N THR A 125 1.46 5.72 -3.66
CA THR A 125 2.50 5.24 -2.74
C THR A 125 3.86 5.87 -3.05
N LEU A 126 4.25 5.92 -4.33
CA LEU A 126 5.53 6.51 -4.74
C LEU A 126 5.59 8.01 -4.39
N ILE A 127 4.55 8.77 -4.73
CA ILE A 127 4.44 10.19 -4.42
C ILE A 127 4.49 10.42 -2.91
N PHE A 128 3.80 9.59 -2.12
CA PHE A 128 3.82 9.67 -0.66
C PHE A 128 5.26 9.56 -0.12
N TYR A 129 5.99 8.51 -0.51
CA TYR A 129 7.36 8.30 -0.01
C TYR A 129 8.36 9.34 -0.50
N LEU A 130 8.28 9.73 -1.78
CA LEU A 130 9.12 10.81 -2.31
C LEU A 130 8.88 12.10 -1.53
N SER A 131 7.62 12.41 -1.21
CA SER A 131 7.28 13.61 -0.44
C SER A 131 7.80 13.55 1.00
N VAL A 132 7.74 12.39 1.66
CA VAL A 132 8.35 12.18 2.99
C VAL A 132 9.87 12.41 2.94
N VAL A 133 10.56 11.82 1.96
CA VAL A 133 12.01 11.99 1.79
C VAL A 133 12.36 13.46 1.51
N MET A 134 11.63 14.12 0.62
CA MET A 134 11.84 15.53 0.31
C MET A 134 11.60 16.42 1.54
N THR A 135 10.55 16.16 2.33
CA THR A 135 10.28 16.90 3.57
C THR A 135 11.43 16.75 4.56
N LEU A 136 11.95 15.53 4.73
CA LEU A 136 13.10 15.24 5.58
C LEU A 136 14.35 16.00 5.12
N VAL A 137 14.67 15.92 3.82
CA VAL A 137 15.83 16.61 3.24
C VAL A 137 15.71 18.12 3.41
N CYS A 138 14.55 18.72 3.10
CA CYS A 138 14.32 20.15 3.28
C CYS A 138 14.49 20.58 4.74
N THR A 139 13.95 19.81 5.68
CA THR A 139 14.04 20.11 7.12
C THR A 139 15.48 19.99 7.62
N LEU A 140 16.21 18.96 7.19
CA LEU A 140 17.63 18.76 7.55
C LEU A 140 18.52 19.89 7.01
N ILE A 141 18.37 20.25 5.74
CA ILE A 141 19.16 21.35 5.14
C ILE A 141 18.87 22.67 5.86
N TYR A 142 17.60 22.93 6.17
CA TYR A 142 17.19 24.12 6.92
C TYR A 142 17.86 24.17 8.30
N TYR A 143 17.86 23.04 9.02
CA TYR A 143 18.45 22.93 10.35
C TYR A 143 19.98 23.07 10.34
N ILE A 144 20.67 22.37 9.43
CA ILE A 144 22.13 22.45 9.28
C ILE A 144 22.55 23.90 8.97
N ASN A 145 21.79 24.60 8.12
CA ASN A 145 22.11 25.98 7.79
C ASN A 145 21.93 26.93 8.99
N LEU A 146 20.92 26.70 9.82
CA LEU A 146 20.69 27.48 11.04
C LEU A 146 21.77 27.27 12.11
N GLU A 147 22.22 26.03 12.31
CA GLU A 147 23.17 25.70 13.39
C GLU A 147 24.60 26.10 13.05
N HIS A 148 24.99 26.02 11.77
CA HIS A 148 26.39 26.21 11.39
C HIS A 148 26.64 27.48 10.55
N GLY A 149 25.59 28.18 10.09
CA GLY A 149 25.75 29.35 9.22
C GLY A 149 26.56 29.05 7.95
N THR A 150 26.71 27.77 7.59
CA THR A 150 27.66 27.30 6.58
C THR A 150 27.18 27.48 5.14
N LEU A 151 25.89 27.79 4.95
CA LEU A 151 25.24 27.86 3.63
C LEU A 151 24.49 29.20 3.51
N ASP A 152 25.22 30.32 3.61
CA ASP A 152 24.69 31.69 3.41
C ASP A 152 23.98 31.89 2.06
N THR A 153 24.20 31.01 1.09
CA THR A 153 23.56 31.02 -0.24
C THR A 153 22.19 30.34 -0.29
N ILE A 154 21.81 29.57 0.74
CA ILE A 154 20.55 28.82 0.74
C ILE A 154 19.42 29.69 1.30
N ASN A 155 18.42 29.94 0.45
CA ASN A 155 17.22 30.67 0.84
C ASN A 155 16.32 29.82 1.76
N THR A 156 16.38 30.09 3.06
CA THR A 156 15.63 29.40 4.12
C THR A 156 14.11 29.56 4.00
N THR A 157 13.63 30.69 3.44
CA THR A 157 12.21 30.91 3.13
C THR A 157 11.74 29.95 2.04
N LEU A 158 12.56 29.76 0.99
CA LEU A 158 12.24 28.84 -0.10
C LEU A 158 12.17 27.39 0.41
N LEU A 159 13.10 26.97 1.26
CA LEU A 159 13.08 25.65 1.91
C LEU A 159 11.81 25.42 2.74
N SER A 160 11.36 26.44 3.47
CA SER A 160 10.15 26.38 4.30
C SER A 160 8.89 26.21 3.43
N ILE A 161 8.81 26.93 2.31
CA ILE A 161 7.72 26.79 1.33
C ILE A 161 7.74 25.39 0.71
N PHE A 162 8.90 24.87 0.30
CA PHE A 162 9.01 23.52 -0.24
C PHE A 162 8.63 22.44 0.79
N SER A 163 9.05 22.59 2.05
CA SER A 163 8.65 21.70 3.15
C SER A 163 7.13 21.70 3.34
N PHE A 164 6.49 22.87 3.31
CA PHE A 164 5.04 22.98 3.40
C PHE A 164 4.31 22.31 2.22
N ILE A 165 4.77 22.54 0.99
CA ILE A 165 4.20 21.92 -0.22
C ILE A 165 4.33 20.39 -0.17
N THR A 166 5.49 19.89 0.28
CA THR A 166 5.73 18.45 0.40
C THR A 166 4.86 17.83 1.49
N LEU A 167 4.67 18.49 2.64
CA LEU A 167 3.69 18.09 3.66
C LEU A 167 2.26 18.01 3.10
N MET A 168 1.81 19.01 2.34
CA MET A 168 0.50 18.97 1.69
C MET A 168 0.38 17.81 0.70
N THR A 169 1.45 17.52 -0.03
CA THR A 169 1.52 16.39 -0.98
C THR A 169 1.44 15.04 -0.26
N ILE A 170 2.05 14.91 0.93
CA ILE A 170 1.91 13.72 1.80
C ILE A 170 0.43 13.49 2.16
N VAL A 171 -0.26 14.53 2.62
CA VAL A 171 -1.68 14.43 3.00
C VAL A 171 -2.55 14.07 1.80
N LEU A 172 -2.39 14.75 0.67
CA LEU A 172 -3.17 14.49 -0.54
C LEU A 172 -2.93 13.07 -1.10
N SER A 173 -1.67 12.64 -1.16
CA SER A 173 -1.35 11.28 -1.62
C SER A 173 -1.90 10.20 -0.68
N TRP A 174 -1.92 10.45 0.63
CA TRP A 174 -2.54 9.56 1.61
C TRP A 174 -4.07 9.50 1.48
N LEU A 175 -4.74 10.62 1.20
CA LEU A 175 -6.18 10.64 0.93
C LEU A 175 -6.52 9.88 -0.36
N VAL A 176 -5.75 10.11 -1.44
CA VAL A 176 -5.89 9.38 -2.71
C VAL A 176 -5.70 7.88 -2.49
N TRP A 177 -4.68 7.49 -1.72
CA TRP A 177 -4.45 6.11 -1.31
C TRP A 177 -5.69 5.53 -0.63
N THR A 178 -6.15 6.18 0.45
CA THR A 178 -7.27 5.72 1.28
C THR A 178 -8.54 5.54 0.45
N MET A 179 -8.90 6.52 -0.37
CA MET A 179 -10.07 6.44 -1.24
C MET A 179 -9.96 5.34 -2.30
N THR A 180 -8.77 5.20 -2.91
CA THR A 180 -8.55 4.19 -3.94
C THR A 180 -8.59 2.79 -3.34
N TYR A 181 -7.96 2.62 -2.18
CA TYR A 181 -7.91 1.35 -1.48
C TYR A 181 -9.27 0.96 -0.86
N GLU A 182 -10.10 1.91 -0.46
CA GLU A 182 -11.47 1.61 -0.02
C GLU A 182 -12.32 1.01 -1.16
N LYS A 183 -12.08 1.42 -2.42
CA LYS A 183 -12.68 0.74 -3.59
C LYS A 183 -12.19 -0.71 -3.70
N VAL A 184 -10.89 -0.93 -3.57
CA VAL A 184 -10.29 -2.27 -3.55
C VAL A 184 -10.90 -3.13 -2.45
N ARG A 185 -11.05 -2.59 -1.25
CA ARG A 185 -11.66 -3.27 -0.11
C ARG A 185 -13.09 -3.71 -0.41
N LYS A 186 -13.93 -2.83 -0.98
CA LYS A 186 -15.30 -3.18 -1.37
C LYS A 186 -15.34 -4.32 -2.39
N GLU A 187 -14.52 -4.23 -3.44
CA GLU A 187 -14.44 -5.27 -4.47
C GLU A 187 -13.88 -6.61 -3.93
N LEU A 188 -12.92 -6.57 -3.01
CA LEU A 188 -12.42 -7.77 -2.33
C LEU A 188 -13.47 -8.40 -1.43
N ILE A 189 -14.24 -7.60 -0.70
CA ILE A 189 -15.33 -8.10 0.15
C ILE A 189 -16.39 -8.77 -0.72
N GLU A 190 -16.80 -8.14 -1.82
CA GLU A 190 -17.73 -8.72 -2.80
C GLU A 190 -17.22 -10.07 -3.32
N LEU A 191 -15.97 -10.14 -3.78
CA LEU A 191 -15.35 -11.40 -4.23
C LEU A 191 -15.32 -12.45 -3.11
N THR A 192 -15.07 -12.06 -1.86
CA THR A 192 -14.99 -13.00 -0.74
C THR A 192 -16.38 -13.49 -0.31
N ASP A 193 -17.39 -12.63 -0.34
CA ASP A 193 -18.76 -12.99 0.02
C ASP A 193 -19.32 -14.05 -0.95
N THR A 194 -18.91 -14.03 -2.23
CA THR A 194 -19.26 -15.11 -3.18
C THR A 194 -18.67 -16.48 -2.86
N LEU A 195 -17.70 -16.56 -1.95
CA LEU A 195 -17.08 -17.84 -1.56
C LEU A 195 -17.79 -18.51 -0.37
N GLU A 196 -18.65 -17.79 0.35
CA GLU A 196 -19.42 -18.31 1.50
C GLU A 196 -18.54 -18.94 2.60
N ILE A 197 -17.34 -18.42 2.86
CA ILE A 197 -16.43 -18.90 3.92
C ILE A 197 -16.34 -17.83 5.03
N PRO A 198 -17.10 -17.93 6.14
CA PRO A 198 -17.23 -16.86 7.13
C PRO A 198 -15.90 -16.42 7.78
N ASN A 199 -15.04 -17.38 8.11
CA ASN A 199 -13.72 -17.12 8.71
C ASN A 199 -12.78 -16.39 7.74
N LEU A 200 -12.91 -16.64 6.44
CA LEU A 200 -12.15 -15.96 5.40
C LEU A 200 -12.64 -14.53 5.26
N THR A 201 -13.95 -14.31 5.14
CA THR A 201 -14.56 -12.97 5.02
C THR A 201 -14.13 -12.05 6.15
N LYS A 202 -14.18 -12.51 7.40
CA LYS A 202 -13.78 -11.70 8.57
C LYS A 202 -12.30 -11.31 8.51
N ALA A 203 -11.44 -12.23 8.10
CA ALA A 203 -10.01 -11.97 7.99
C ALA A 203 -9.67 -11.03 6.82
N ILE A 204 -10.28 -11.23 5.64
CA ILE A 204 -10.11 -10.33 4.48
C ILE A 204 -10.60 -8.93 4.81
N LYS A 205 -11.73 -8.77 5.52
CA LYS A 205 -12.22 -7.47 6.00
C LYS A 205 -11.21 -6.75 6.89
N LYS A 206 -10.54 -7.47 7.80
CA LYS A 206 -9.49 -6.91 8.66
C LYS A 206 -8.24 -6.50 7.88
N ILE A 207 -7.76 -7.37 6.98
CA ILE A 207 -6.57 -7.09 6.15
C ILE A 207 -6.81 -5.88 5.26
N SER A 208 -7.93 -5.86 4.55
CA SER A 208 -8.28 -4.78 3.63
C SER A 208 -8.49 -3.45 4.36
N ALA A 209 -9.17 -3.44 5.51
CA ALA A 209 -9.34 -2.24 6.33
C ALA A 209 -7.99 -1.67 6.80
N TYR A 210 -7.07 -2.56 7.21
CA TYR A 210 -5.73 -2.15 7.57
C TYR A 210 -4.99 -1.53 6.38
N LYS A 211 -5.01 -2.19 5.22
CA LYS A 211 -4.32 -1.69 4.03
C LYS A 211 -4.93 -0.39 3.49
N THR A 212 -6.22 -0.13 3.73
CA THR A 212 -6.86 1.15 3.41
C THR A 212 -6.19 2.32 4.12
N LEU A 213 -5.82 2.14 5.39
CA LEU A 213 -5.29 3.23 6.21
C LEU A 213 -3.80 3.51 5.97
N PHE A 214 -3.06 2.55 5.38
CA PHE A 214 -1.60 2.63 5.35
C PHE A 214 -0.99 2.36 3.96
N PRO A 215 -0.47 3.41 3.27
CA PRO A 215 0.18 3.30 1.96
C PRO A 215 1.37 2.32 1.92
N SER A 216 2.13 2.31 3.00
CA SER A 216 3.30 1.48 3.26
C SER A 216 2.98 -0.02 3.37
N SER A 217 1.72 -0.40 3.52
CA SER A 217 1.31 -1.81 3.60
C SER A 217 1.55 -2.61 2.32
N GLU A 218 1.75 -1.97 1.16
CA GLU A 218 2.11 -2.65 -0.09
C GLU A 218 3.61 -2.90 -0.24
N LEU A 219 4.48 -2.19 0.47
CA LEU A 219 5.92 -2.45 0.44
C LEU A 219 6.34 -3.60 1.38
N LEU A 220 5.52 -3.92 2.37
CA LEU A 220 5.82 -4.89 3.43
C LEU A 220 5.42 -6.33 3.05
N LEU A 221 5.83 -6.78 1.86
CA LEU A 221 5.41 -8.03 1.24
C LEU A 221 6.53 -9.00 0.89
#